data_AF-A0A849D444-F1
#
_entry.id   AF-A0A849D444-F1
#
_cell.length_a   1.000
_cell.length_b   1.000
_cell.length_c   1.000
_cell.angle_alpha   90.00
_cell.angle_beta   90.00
_cell.angle_gamma   90.00
#
_symmetry.space_group_name_H-M   'P 1'
#
loop_
_entity.id
_entity.type
_entity.pdbx_description
1 polymer ?
#
loop_
_entity_poly.entity_id
_entity_poly.type
_entity_poly.pdbx_seq_one_letter_code
_entity_poly.pdbx_strand_id
1 'polypeptide(L)' 'NTLVNQDFIKDSKQSVSQYVKSVDSSLEITGFERVALGS' A
#
# COMPACT_ATOMS: atom_id res chain seq x y z
N ASN A 1 6.33 -4.52 9.76
CA ASN A 1 5.97 -4.93 8.38
C ASN A 1 4.99 -3.92 7.82
N THR A 2 5.50 -3.18 6.85
CA THR A 2 5.11 -1.84 6.41
C THR A 2 3.90 -1.83 5.47
N LEU A 3 3.24 -0.67 5.29
CA LEU A 3 2.07 -0.47 4.41
C LEU A 3 2.19 -1.17 3.05
N VAL A 4 3.39 -1.14 2.46
CA VAL A 4 3.73 -1.72 1.14
C VAL A 4 3.40 -3.22 0.99
N ASN A 5 3.44 -3.98 2.09
CA ASN A 5 3.17 -5.41 2.10
C ASN A 5 1.78 -5.76 2.64
N GLN A 6 0.95 -4.76 2.96
CA GLN A 6 -0.42 -5.00 3.37
C GLN A 6 -1.29 -5.33 2.17
N ASP A 7 -2.29 -6.17 2.40
CA ASP A 7 -3.34 -6.44 1.43
C ASP A 7 -4.05 -5.13 1.06
N PHE A 8 -4.30 -4.96 -0.24
CA PHE A 8 -5.00 -3.79 -0.73
C PHE A 8 -6.47 -3.86 -0.33
N ILE A 9 -6.99 -2.83 0.35
CA ILE A 9 -8.34 -2.87 0.95
C ILE A 9 -9.48 -3.08 -0.07
N LYS A 10 -9.27 -2.73 -1.35
CA LYS A 10 -10.25 -2.96 -2.42
C LYS A 10 -10.09 -4.30 -3.14
N ASP A 11 -8.93 -4.95 -3.00
CA ASP A 11 -8.67 -6.29 -3.52
C ASP A 11 -7.58 -6.97 -2.66
N SER A 12 -8.02 -7.79 -1.71
CA SER A 12 -7.12 -8.44 -0.76
C SER A 12 -6.27 -9.55 -1.39
N LYS A 13 -6.38 -9.81 -2.70
CA LYS A 13 -5.53 -10.79 -3.41
C LYS A 13 -4.17 -10.23 -3.79
N GLN A 14 -3.99 -8.92 -3.67
CA GLN A 14 -2.77 -8.23 -4.00
C GLN A 14 -2.36 -7.24 -2.90
N SER A 15 -1.06 -7.00 -2.79
CA SER A 15 -0.52 -5.99 -1.88
C SER A 15 -0.69 -4.57 -2.44
N VAL A 16 -0.55 -3.57 -1.56
CA VAL A 16 -0.51 -2.15 -1.95
C VAL A 16 0.58 -1.87 -2.99
N SER A 17 1.77 -2.49 -2.87
CA SER A 17 2.85 -2.33 -3.84
C SER A 17 2.54 -2.96 -5.20
N GLN A 18 1.89 -4.13 -5.23
CA GLN A 18 1.45 -4.78 -6.46
C GLN A 18 0.40 -3.94 -7.19
N TYR A 19 -0.51 -3.30 -6.44
CA TYR A 19 -1.49 -2.39 -7.03
C TYR A 19 -0.84 -1.20 -7.73
N VAL A 20 0.04 -0.47 -7.05
CA VAL A 20 0.71 0.71 -7.64
C VAL A 20 1.43 0.36 -8.94
N LYS A 21 2.14 -0.78 -8.97
CA LYS A 21 2.87 -1.24 -10.16
C LYS A 21 1.97 -1.72 -11.31
N SER A 22 0.74 -2.15 -11.01
CA SER A 22 -0.24 -2.54 -12.04
C SER A 22 -0.80 -1.35 -12.83
N VAL A 23 -0.73 -0.14 -12.24
CA VAL A 23 -1.13 1.11 -12.90
C VAL A 23 0.00 1.58 -13.83
N ASP A 24 1.22 1.61 -13.31
CA ASP A 24 2.44 1.92 -14.08
C ASP A 24 3.64 1.33 -13.31
N SER A 25 4.54 0.64 -14.03
CA SER A 25 5.69 -0.05 -13.44
C SER A 25 6.76 0.87 -12.87
N SER A 26 6.77 2.15 -13.26
CA SER A 26 7.72 3.18 -12.81
C SER A 26 7.32 3.87 -11.51
N LEU A 27 6.10 3.62 -11.00
CA LEU A 27 5.60 4.27 -9.80
C LEU A 27 6.17 3.65 -8.52
N GLU A 28 6.57 4.53 -7.60
CA GLU A 28 7.12 4.16 -6.30
C GLU A 28 6.35 4.83 -5.15
N ILE A 29 6.23 4.10 -4.04
CA ILE A 29 5.68 4.64 -2.79
C ILE A 29 6.81 5.38 -2.07
N THR A 30 6.74 6.72 -2.08
CA THR A 30 7.78 7.59 -1.51
C THR A 30 7.64 7.81 -0.01
N GLY A 31 6.49 7.50 0.58
CA GLY A 31 6.26 7.58 2.02
C GLY A 31 4.82 7.25 2.40
N PHE A 32 4.59 6.96 3.68
CA PHE A 32 3.26 6.88 4.25
C PHE A 32 3.27 7.28 5.73
N GLU A 33 2.18 7.89 6.16
CA GLU A 33 1.93 8.21 7.56
C GLU A 33 0.57 7.65 7.97
N ARG A 34 0.53 6.98 9.12
CA ARG A 34 -0.71 6.49 9.72
C ARG A 34 -0.89 7.19 11.06
N VAL A 35 -1.92 8.03 11.15
CA VAL A 35 -2.33 8.67 12.40
C VAL A 35 -3.57 7.94 12.94
N ALA A 36 -3.57 7.62 14.24
CA ALA A 36 -4.72 7.09 14.94
C ALA A 36 -4.86 7.81 16.29
N LEU A 37 -6.07 8.25 16.64
CA LEU A 37 -6.36 8.87 17.91
C LEU A 37 -6.89 7.80 18.88
N GLY A 38 -6.08 7.45 19.87
CA GLY A 38 -6.43 6.47 20.92
C GLY A 38 -6.15 5.01 20.55
N SER A 39 -5.74 4.24 21.57
CA SER A 39 -5.51 2.78 21.56
C SER A 39 -6.49 2.08 22.49
#